data_AF-A0A7Z1MGC1-F1
#
_entry.id   AF-A0A7Z1MGC1-F1
#
_cell.length_a   1.000
_cell.length_b   1.000
_cell.length_c   1.000
_cell.angle_alpha   90.00
_cell.angle_beta   90.00
_cell.angle_gamma   90.00
#
_symmetry.space_group_name_H-M   'P 1'
#
loop_
_entity.id
_entity.type
_entity.pdbx_description
1 polymer ?
#
loop_
_entity_poly.entity_id
_entity_poly.type
_entity_poly.pdbx_seq_one_letter_code
_entity_poly.pdbx_strand_id
1 'polypeptide(L)'
;MTINTHNFVADKLVDIVEDKHKRMQLMVNSFTIFELFFLTSLFLNSIPSGDDRLLSTILGLFSCSTAVNVFVMNRNQEAGRIGLTIINYSLALMLLYSGGYESNGFLWSYLLAAVGIFINSFRIGLILNTVFLMVTSAILFMGFEYGFSRVEYSEILSFRVTLTLFALSGMCHILIFFQGRADHQILTMHESDIASLAYLDSLTMLSNRITFRSVLLYHATQEGQAEKTALIYIDLDNFKSINDIYGHDVGDVVLAEYAKTLAHIVKHELGETSVGEYDVGRLGGDEFAIFVRDASDESKVRRLAEQVLAITGHNTLPILQDKKHELSSSIGVAYVTTQHQDLIGSLSIADKGMYEAKKAGKDKIRYVNLNQQTD
;
A
#
# COMPACT_ATOMS: atom_id res chain seq x y z
N MET A 1 -1.64 -20.72 -17.42
CA MET A 1 -2.43 -20.30 -16.24
C MET A 1 -1.45 -19.69 -15.24
N THR A 2 -0.96 -18.49 -15.55
CA THR A 2 -0.04 -17.74 -14.70
C THR A 2 -0.88 -16.91 -13.76
N ILE A 3 -1.03 -17.40 -12.53
CA ILE A 3 -1.58 -16.58 -11.44
C ILE A 3 -0.56 -15.47 -11.23
N ASN A 4 -0.92 -14.25 -11.66
CA ASN A 4 -0.17 -13.04 -11.41
C ASN A 4 -0.03 -12.86 -9.90
N THR A 5 1.16 -13.13 -9.37
CA THR A 5 1.52 -12.85 -7.97
C THR A 5 1.32 -11.36 -7.62
N HIS A 6 1.44 -10.47 -8.61
CA HIS A 6 1.09 -9.06 -8.49
C HIS A 6 -0.42 -8.83 -8.22
N ASN A 7 -1.30 -9.62 -8.82
CA ASN A 7 -2.74 -9.54 -8.54
C ASN A 7 -3.04 -10.14 -7.17
N PHE A 8 -2.48 -11.31 -6.83
CA PHE A 8 -2.75 -11.96 -5.54
C PHE A 8 -2.50 -11.06 -4.32
N VAL A 9 -1.47 -10.22 -4.39
CA VAL A 9 -1.05 -9.40 -3.25
C VAL A 9 -1.74 -8.03 -3.23
N ALA A 10 -1.92 -7.40 -4.39
CA ALA A 10 -2.77 -6.21 -4.51
C ALA A 10 -4.21 -6.54 -4.10
N ASP A 11 -4.74 -7.68 -4.54
CA ASP A 11 -6.03 -8.23 -4.13
C ASP A 11 -6.05 -8.45 -2.62
N LYS A 12 -4.98 -8.98 -2.01
CA LYS A 12 -4.89 -9.16 -0.54
C LYS A 12 -4.89 -7.84 0.25
N LEU A 13 -4.21 -6.80 -0.26
CA LEU A 13 -4.21 -5.47 0.37
C LEU A 13 -5.58 -4.80 0.23
N VAL A 14 -6.18 -4.91 -0.95
CA VAL A 14 -7.57 -4.49 -1.20
C VAL A 14 -8.52 -5.24 -0.27
N ASP A 15 -8.37 -6.55 -0.10
CA ASP A 15 -9.16 -7.38 0.82
C ASP A 15 -8.99 -6.93 2.27
N ILE A 16 -7.77 -6.61 2.72
CA ILE A 16 -7.53 -6.13 4.10
C ILE A 16 -8.20 -4.78 4.34
N VAL A 17 -8.08 -3.85 3.39
CA VAL A 17 -8.70 -2.52 3.47
C VAL A 17 -10.22 -2.62 3.39
N GLU A 18 -10.75 -3.45 2.48
CA GLU A 18 -12.17 -3.74 2.35
C GLU A 18 -12.71 -4.41 3.61
N ASP A 19 -12.03 -5.40 4.19
CA ASP A 19 -12.44 -6.07 5.41
C ASP A 19 -12.46 -5.13 6.61
N LYS A 20 -11.53 -4.18 6.66
CA LYS A 20 -11.53 -3.15 7.69
C LYS A 20 -12.71 -2.19 7.49
N HIS A 21 -12.97 -1.75 6.26
CA HIS A 21 -14.10 -0.88 5.95
C HIS A 21 -15.44 -1.58 6.25
N LYS A 22 -15.58 -2.85 5.86
CA LYS A 22 -16.74 -3.71 6.16
C LYS A 22 -16.93 -3.90 7.66
N ARG A 23 -15.86 -4.15 8.44
CA ARG A 23 -15.94 -4.25 9.91
C ARG A 23 -16.38 -2.95 10.56
N MET A 24 -15.83 -1.82 10.13
CA MET A 24 -16.23 -0.50 10.60
C MET A 24 -17.70 -0.22 10.29
N GLN A 25 -18.14 -0.52 9.07
CA GLN A 25 -19.53 -0.37 8.64
C GLN A 25 -20.47 -1.27 9.46
N LEU A 26 -20.11 -2.54 9.68
CA LEU A 26 -20.88 -3.47 10.49
C LEU A 26 -21.04 -2.95 11.92
N MET A 27 -19.96 -2.44 12.51
CA MET A 27 -19.96 -1.86 13.85
C MET A 27 -20.89 -0.65 13.94
N VAL A 28 -20.76 0.33 13.03
CA VAL A 28 -21.60 1.53 12.99
C VAL A 28 -23.08 1.19 12.78
N ASN A 29 -23.39 0.26 11.87
CA ASN A 29 -24.76 -0.18 11.63
C ASN A 29 -25.34 -0.87 12.87
N SER A 30 -24.55 -1.74 13.53
CA SER A 30 -24.96 -2.41 14.77
C SER A 30 -25.24 -1.39 15.88
N PHE A 31 -24.40 -0.36 16.02
CA PHE A 31 -24.63 0.73 16.97
C PHE A 31 -25.90 1.51 16.65
N THR A 32 -26.13 1.87 15.39
CA THR A 32 -27.32 2.63 14.97
C THR A 32 -28.61 1.85 15.27
N ILE A 33 -28.62 0.55 14.99
CA ILE A 33 -29.77 -0.33 15.27
C ILE A 33 -29.98 -0.48 16.77
N PHE A 34 -28.89 -0.68 17.53
CA PHE A 34 -28.94 -0.77 18.98
C PHE A 34 -29.49 0.52 19.60
N GLU A 35 -29.01 1.69 19.15
CA GLU A 35 -29.47 3.01 19.60
C GLU A 35 -30.98 3.19 19.32
N LEU A 36 -31.44 2.83 18.12
CA LEU A 36 -32.86 2.89 17.78
C LEU A 36 -33.72 2.01 18.71
N PHE A 37 -33.30 0.76 18.93
CA PHE A 37 -34.02 -0.16 19.81
C PHE A 37 -34.05 0.36 21.25
N PHE A 38 -32.91 0.86 21.73
CA PHE A 38 -32.75 1.39 23.08
C PHE A 38 -33.62 2.62 23.32
N LEU A 39 -33.56 3.62 22.43
CA LEU A 39 -34.37 4.84 22.53
C LEU A 39 -35.87 4.55 22.42
N THR A 40 -36.26 3.64 21.52
CA THR A 40 -37.67 3.24 21.38
C THR A 40 -38.17 2.54 22.65
N SER A 41 -37.35 1.69 23.26
CA SER A 41 -37.70 1.01 24.51
C SER A 41 -37.87 2.00 25.67
N LEU A 42 -36.94 2.96 25.81
CA LEU A 42 -37.06 4.03 26.81
C LEU A 42 -38.28 4.92 26.55
N PHE A 43 -38.56 5.27 25.30
CA PHE A 43 -39.73 6.05 24.92
C PHE A 43 -41.03 5.32 25.33
N LEU A 44 -41.18 4.05 24.96
CA LEU A 44 -42.36 3.25 25.31
C LEU A 44 -42.54 3.09 26.83
N ASN A 45 -41.43 2.96 27.57
CA ASN A 45 -41.47 2.90 29.03
C ASN A 45 -41.82 4.24 29.68
N SER A 46 -41.55 5.37 29.01
CA SER A 46 -41.86 6.70 29.52
C SER A 46 -43.33 7.11 29.35
N ILE A 47 -44.11 6.41 28.51
CA ILE A 47 -45.53 6.74 28.24
C ILE A 47 -46.43 6.46 29.46
N PRO A 48 -46.34 5.28 30.14
CA PRO A 48 -47.23 4.95 31.26
C PRO A 48 -46.94 5.74 32.54
N SER A 49 -45.71 6.24 32.73
CA SER A 49 -45.27 6.88 33.97
C SER A 49 -45.78 8.32 34.15
N GLY A 50 -46.25 8.98 33.09
CA GLY A 50 -47.05 10.22 33.17
C GLY A 50 -46.38 11.51 33.69
N ASP A 51 -45.29 11.40 34.46
CA ASP A 51 -44.73 12.52 35.25
C ASP A 51 -43.79 13.46 34.47
N ASP A 52 -43.16 13.01 33.37
CA ASP A 52 -42.27 13.88 32.55
C ASP A 52 -42.53 13.78 31.05
N ARG A 53 -43.54 14.52 30.59
CA ARG A 53 -43.95 14.61 29.17
C ARG A 53 -42.85 15.16 28.26
N LEU A 54 -41.94 15.98 28.80
CA LEU A 54 -40.84 16.55 28.01
C LEU A 54 -39.83 15.45 27.66
N LEU A 55 -39.40 14.67 28.65
CA LEU A 55 -38.46 13.57 28.45
C LEU A 55 -39.01 12.53 27.46
N SER A 56 -40.29 12.16 27.60
CA SER A 56 -40.96 11.25 26.66
C SER A 56 -40.96 11.80 25.23
N THR A 57 -41.23 13.10 25.04
CA THR A 57 -41.21 13.74 23.72
C THR A 57 -39.80 13.78 23.12
N ILE A 58 -38.78 14.09 23.93
CA ILE A 58 -37.37 14.06 23.51
C ILE A 58 -37.01 12.65 23.00
N LEU A 59 -37.25 11.61 23.81
CA LEU A 59 -36.92 10.23 23.44
C LEU A 59 -37.64 9.77 22.17
N GLY A 60 -38.92 10.14 21.99
CA GLY A 60 -39.68 9.84 20.77
C GLY A 60 -39.12 10.53 19.53
N LEU A 61 -38.78 11.82 19.63
CA LEU A 61 -38.18 12.58 18.53
C LEU A 61 -36.84 11.99 18.09
N PHE A 62 -35.94 11.70 19.04
CA PHE A 62 -34.62 11.14 18.75
C PHE A 62 -34.68 9.70 18.25
N SER A 63 -35.65 8.89 18.72
CA SER A 63 -35.92 7.57 18.12
C SER A 63 -36.33 7.69 16.64
N CYS A 64 -37.25 8.59 16.32
CA CYS A 64 -37.64 8.87 14.93
C CYS A 64 -36.47 9.37 14.08
N SER A 65 -35.66 10.31 14.59
CA SER A 65 -34.45 10.79 13.90
C SER A 65 -33.44 9.68 13.64
N THR A 66 -33.27 8.76 14.59
CA THR A 66 -32.38 7.59 14.44
C THR A 66 -32.92 6.63 13.38
N ALA A 67 -34.23 6.39 13.34
CA ALA A 67 -34.86 5.58 12.30
C ALA A 67 -34.65 6.17 10.90
N VAL A 68 -34.75 7.49 10.75
CA VAL A 68 -34.40 8.18 9.50
C VAL A 68 -32.92 8.02 9.18
N ASN A 69 -32.04 8.13 10.18
CA ASN A 69 -30.60 8.00 9.98
C ASN A 69 -30.18 6.59 9.54
N VAL A 70 -30.90 5.52 9.93
CA VAL A 70 -30.69 4.16 9.38
C VAL A 70 -30.86 4.16 7.85
N PHE A 71 -31.86 4.87 7.33
CA PHE A 71 -32.06 5.00 5.89
C PHE A 71 -30.95 5.81 5.22
N VAL A 72 -30.51 6.91 5.86
CA VAL A 72 -29.38 7.72 5.36
C VAL A 72 -28.11 6.88 5.32
N MET A 73 -27.83 6.10 6.37
CA MET A 73 -26.65 5.24 6.48
C MET A 73 -26.57 4.21 5.34
N ASN A 74 -27.73 3.66 4.94
CA ASN A 74 -27.83 2.72 3.82
C ASN A 74 -27.55 3.37 2.45
N ARG A 75 -27.76 4.69 2.31
CA ARG A 75 -27.52 5.42 1.06
C ARG A 75 -26.15 6.10 1.01
N ASN A 76 -25.72 6.70 2.11
CA ASN A 76 -24.45 7.40 2.24
C ASN A 76 -23.94 7.23 3.69
N GLN A 77 -22.93 6.39 3.85
CA GLN A 77 -22.38 6.07 5.17
C GLN A 77 -21.66 7.24 5.83
N GLU A 78 -21.00 8.11 5.06
CA GLU A 78 -20.33 9.26 5.64
C GLU A 78 -21.35 10.23 6.22
N ALA A 79 -22.39 10.56 5.45
CA ALA A 79 -23.50 11.37 5.90
C ALA A 79 -24.22 10.72 7.10
N GLY A 80 -24.43 9.40 7.07
CA GLY A 80 -25.06 8.66 8.16
C GLY A 80 -24.25 8.69 9.46
N ARG A 81 -22.91 8.60 9.40
CA ARG A 81 -22.02 8.67 10.59
C ARG A 81 -22.03 10.06 11.22
N ILE A 82 -21.95 11.10 10.40
CA ILE A 82 -22.03 12.49 10.85
C ILE A 82 -23.43 12.75 11.43
N GLY A 83 -24.49 12.31 10.73
CA GLY A 83 -25.88 12.42 11.18
C GLY A 83 -26.11 11.75 12.53
N LEU A 84 -25.63 10.52 12.71
CA LEU A 84 -25.71 9.78 13.97
C LEU A 84 -25.01 10.52 15.12
N THR A 85 -23.89 11.17 14.83
CA THR A 85 -23.14 11.94 15.82
C THR A 85 -23.87 13.21 16.23
N ILE A 86 -24.47 13.91 15.27
CA ILE A 86 -25.30 15.08 15.52
C ILE A 86 -26.53 14.68 16.36
N ILE A 87 -27.17 13.55 16.05
CA ILE A 87 -28.29 12.99 16.82
C ILE A 87 -27.84 12.72 18.26
N ASN A 88 -26.76 11.96 18.45
CA ASN A 88 -26.23 11.62 19.77
C ASN A 88 -25.84 12.85 20.61
N TYR A 89 -25.14 13.82 20.02
CA TYR A 89 -24.74 15.03 20.72
C TYR A 89 -25.95 15.90 21.06
N SER A 90 -26.90 16.03 20.14
CA SER A 90 -28.13 16.79 20.40
C SER A 90 -28.97 16.11 21.49
N LEU A 91 -29.05 14.79 21.52
CA LEU A 91 -29.71 14.04 22.60
C LEU A 91 -29.02 14.30 23.94
N ALA A 92 -27.68 14.22 23.99
CA ALA A 92 -26.92 14.52 25.20
C ALA A 92 -27.18 15.95 25.71
N LEU A 93 -27.23 16.94 24.81
CA LEU A 93 -27.52 18.33 25.16
C LEU A 93 -28.98 18.50 25.65
N MET A 94 -29.93 17.78 25.07
CA MET A 94 -31.34 17.82 25.50
C MET A 94 -31.57 17.14 26.85
N LEU A 95 -30.84 16.05 27.15
CA LEU A 95 -30.82 15.43 28.47
C LEU A 95 -30.17 16.34 29.51
N LEU A 96 -29.14 17.09 29.12
CA LEU A 96 -28.52 18.09 29.98
C LEU A 96 -29.46 19.28 30.24
N TYR A 97 -30.16 19.76 29.22
CA TYR A 97 -31.15 20.84 29.33
C TYR A 97 -32.33 20.47 30.23
N SER A 98 -32.88 19.26 30.05
CA SER A 98 -34.04 18.78 30.80
C SER A 98 -33.68 18.30 32.21
N GLY A 99 -32.42 17.96 32.46
CA GLY A 99 -31.99 17.22 33.64
C GLY A 99 -32.12 15.70 33.48
N GLY A 100 -32.85 15.21 32.48
CA GLY A 100 -33.18 13.79 32.36
C GLY A 100 -33.92 13.24 33.60
N TYR A 101 -33.92 11.92 33.75
CA TYR A 101 -34.53 11.28 34.93
C TYR A 101 -33.72 11.62 36.20
N GLU A 102 -34.39 12.20 37.20
CA GLU A 102 -33.79 12.59 38.49
C GLU A 102 -32.55 13.51 38.38
N SER A 103 -32.52 14.42 37.40
CA SER A 103 -31.39 15.36 37.19
C SER A 103 -30.04 14.70 36.85
N ASN A 104 -30.03 13.43 36.44
CA ASN A 104 -28.82 12.67 36.08
C ASN A 104 -28.50 12.68 34.56
N GLY A 105 -29.14 13.55 33.78
CA GLY A 105 -28.98 13.65 32.33
C GLY A 105 -27.55 13.87 31.85
N PHE A 106 -26.73 14.55 32.66
CA PHE A 106 -25.31 14.82 32.36
C PHE A 106 -24.44 13.55 32.24
N LEU A 107 -24.83 12.42 32.85
CA LEU A 107 -24.08 11.17 32.75
C LEU A 107 -24.07 10.61 31.32
N TRP A 108 -25.12 10.87 30.55
CA TRP A 108 -25.22 10.44 29.16
C TRP A 108 -24.23 11.18 28.24
N SER A 109 -23.80 12.39 28.62
CA SER A 109 -22.83 13.17 27.85
C SER A 109 -21.50 12.42 27.65
N TYR A 110 -21.09 11.57 28.60
CA TYR A 110 -19.84 10.78 28.48
C TYR A 110 -19.95 9.69 27.43
N LEU A 111 -21.00 8.86 27.52
CA LEU A 111 -21.20 7.75 26.61
C LEU A 111 -21.39 8.26 25.18
N LEU A 112 -22.25 9.27 25.02
CA LEU A 112 -22.60 9.82 23.72
C LEU A 112 -21.42 10.57 23.09
N ALA A 113 -20.59 11.27 23.88
CA ALA A 113 -19.32 11.84 23.42
C ALA A 113 -18.37 10.78 22.87
N ALA A 114 -18.12 9.70 23.64
CA ALA A 114 -17.21 8.65 23.22
C ALA A 114 -17.67 7.99 21.91
N VAL A 115 -18.96 7.64 21.82
CA VAL A 115 -19.55 7.05 20.62
C VAL A 115 -19.40 7.98 19.41
N GLY A 116 -19.71 9.27 19.56
CA GLY A 116 -19.54 10.27 18.51
C GLY A 116 -18.08 10.42 18.02
N ILE A 117 -17.11 10.27 18.92
CA ILE A 117 -15.68 10.30 18.59
C ILE A 117 -15.27 9.05 17.79
N PHE A 118 -15.65 7.85 18.23
CA PHE A 118 -15.23 6.59 17.62
C PHE A 118 -15.84 6.31 16.23
N ILE A 119 -17.03 6.85 15.96
CA ILE A 119 -17.73 6.59 14.70
C ILE A 119 -17.17 7.44 13.54
N ASN A 120 -16.55 8.60 13.83
CA ASN A 120 -16.07 9.51 12.80
C ASN A 120 -14.58 9.38 12.47
N SER A 121 -14.18 9.98 11.36
CA SER A 121 -12.77 10.24 11.09
C SER A 121 -12.19 11.21 12.13
N PHE A 122 -10.90 11.10 12.42
CA PHE A 122 -10.23 11.91 13.45
C PHE A 122 -10.54 13.41 13.34
N ARG A 123 -10.45 13.99 12.13
CA ARG A 123 -10.67 15.43 11.91
C ARG A 123 -12.12 15.84 12.18
N ILE A 124 -13.08 15.08 11.64
CA ILE A 124 -14.51 15.37 11.79
C ILE A 124 -14.93 15.17 13.25
N GLY A 125 -14.51 14.05 13.86
CA GLY A 125 -14.75 13.76 15.27
C GLY A 125 -14.22 14.85 16.19
N LEU A 126 -13.00 15.33 15.95
CA LEU A 126 -12.39 16.41 16.73
C LEU A 126 -13.19 17.71 16.64
N ILE A 127 -13.60 18.11 15.44
CA ILE A 127 -14.39 19.33 15.24
C ILE A 127 -15.75 19.21 15.95
N LEU A 128 -16.50 18.15 15.66
CA LEU A 128 -17.83 17.95 16.23
C LEU A 128 -17.77 17.84 17.76
N ASN A 129 -16.80 17.09 18.30
CA ASN A 129 -16.65 16.95 19.74
C ASN A 129 -16.23 18.27 20.40
N THR A 130 -15.37 19.07 19.77
CA THR A 130 -14.99 20.39 20.31
C THR A 130 -16.21 21.30 20.41
N VAL A 131 -17.05 21.33 19.38
CA VAL A 131 -18.32 22.07 19.41
C VAL A 131 -19.23 21.54 20.52
N PHE A 132 -19.38 20.22 20.65
CA PHE A 132 -20.16 19.61 21.72
C PHE A 132 -19.66 20.01 23.11
N LEU A 133 -18.35 19.91 23.39
CA LEU A 133 -17.76 20.31 24.66
C LEU A 133 -17.99 21.79 25.00
N MET A 134 -17.89 22.68 24.00
CA MET A 134 -18.16 24.11 24.17
C MET A 134 -19.62 24.35 24.57
N VAL A 135 -20.57 23.71 23.87
CA VAL A 135 -22.00 23.87 24.17
C VAL A 135 -22.37 23.24 25.51
N THR A 136 -21.86 22.05 25.82
CA THR A 136 -22.05 21.39 27.12
C THR A 136 -21.54 22.28 28.26
N SER A 137 -20.36 22.89 28.11
CA SER A 137 -19.80 23.79 29.12
C SER A 137 -20.67 25.04 29.27
N ALA A 138 -21.14 25.63 28.17
CA ALA A 138 -22.05 26.78 28.22
C ALA A 138 -23.36 26.46 28.98
N ILE A 139 -23.97 25.30 28.73
CA ILE A 139 -25.18 24.87 29.44
C ILE A 139 -24.89 24.63 30.93
N LEU A 140 -23.76 24.00 31.28
CA LEU A 140 -23.42 23.70 32.68
C LEU A 140 -23.12 24.95 33.52
N PHE A 141 -22.46 25.96 32.96
CA PHE A 141 -22.04 27.14 33.72
C PHE A 141 -23.02 28.32 33.61
N MET A 142 -23.67 28.47 32.46
CA MET A 142 -24.51 29.65 32.16
C MET A 142 -25.96 29.24 31.84
N GLY A 143 -26.27 27.95 31.80
CA GLY A 143 -27.55 27.49 31.28
C GLY A 143 -28.75 27.99 32.09
N PHE A 144 -28.72 27.85 33.41
CA PHE A 144 -29.85 28.21 34.25
C PHE A 144 -30.09 29.73 34.29
N GLU A 145 -29.03 30.52 34.45
CA GLU A 145 -29.11 31.99 34.54
C GLU A 145 -29.71 32.62 33.27
N TYR A 146 -29.36 32.10 32.10
CA TYR A 146 -29.80 32.62 30.81
C TYR A 146 -30.99 31.85 30.20
N GLY A 147 -31.57 30.89 30.93
CA GLY A 147 -32.73 30.11 30.47
C GLY A 147 -32.43 29.00 29.46
N PHE A 148 -31.15 28.67 29.23
CA PHE A 148 -30.69 27.54 28.42
C PHE A 148 -30.56 26.21 29.19
N SER A 149 -31.05 26.13 30.43
CA SER A 149 -31.22 24.89 31.21
C SER A 149 -32.43 25.02 32.13
N ARG A 150 -33.20 23.93 32.30
CA ARG A 150 -34.27 23.85 33.31
C ARG A 150 -33.77 23.49 34.70
N VAL A 151 -32.58 22.91 34.77
CA VAL A 151 -31.95 22.45 36.01
C VAL A 151 -30.78 23.36 36.35
N GLU A 152 -30.72 23.77 37.60
CA GLU A 152 -29.58 24.48 38.17
C GLU A 152 -28.50 23.48 38.57
N TYR A 153 -27.36 23.52 37.87
CA TYR A 153 -26.20 22.69 38.19
C TYR A 153 -25.26 23.45 39.12
N SER A 154 -24.87 22.84 40.24
CA SER A 154 -23.90 23.46 41.15
C SER A 154 -22.55 23.67 40.45
N GLU A 155 -21.83 24.75 40.77
CA GLU A 155 -20.52 25.05 40.20
C GLU A 155 -19.52 23.88 40.33
N ILE A 156 -19.53 23.18 41.47
CA ILE A 156 -18.68 22.02 41.74
C ILE A 156 -18.99 20.88 40.77
N LEU A 157 -20.28 20.60 40.52
CA LEU A 157 -20.71 19.58 39.58
C LEU A 157 -20.34 19.97 38.14
N SER A 158 -20.63 21.20 37.74
CA SER A 158 -20.31 21.74 36.41
C SER A 158 -18.81 21.64 36.12
N PHE A 159 -17.96 22.06 37.07
CA PHE A 159 -16.52 21.94 36.95
C PHE A 159 -16.06 20.49 36.82
N ARG A 160 -16.57 19.59 37.68
CA ARG A 160 -16.23 18.17 37.63
C ARG A 160 -16.58 17.55 36.29
N VAL A 161 -17.82 17.75 35.83
CA VAL A 161 -18.31 17.15 34.58
C VAL A 161 -17.52 17.67 33.39
N THR A 162 -17.29 18.98 33.30
CA THR A 162 -16.47 19.54 32.22
C THR A 162 -15.06 18.96 32.23
N LEU A 163 -14.36 18.96 33.37
CA LEU A 163 -12.99 18.45 33.46
C LEU A 163 -12.88 16.99 33.03
N THR A 164 -13.75 16.11 33.56
CA THR A 164 -13.69 14.68 33.23
C THR A 164 -14.14 14.38 31.80
N LEU A 165 -15.05 15.18 31.24
CA LEU A 165 -15.47 15.03 29.84
C LEU A 165 -14.36 15.48 28.87
N PHE A 166 -13.64 16.55 29.20
CA PHE A 166 -12.43 16.96 28.46
C PHE A 166 -11.33 15.89 28.54
N ALA A 167 -11.10 15.32 29.72
CA ALA A 167 -10.13 14.24 29.90
C ALA A 167 -10.49 12.99 29.08
N LEU A 168 -11.76 12.55 29.13
CA LEU A 168 -12.27 11.44 28.33
C LEU A 168 -12.10 11.71 26.83
N SER A 169 -12.53 12.87 26.36
CA SER A 169 -12.41 13.24 24.96
C SER A 169 -10.95 13.27 24.50
N GLY A 170 -10.06 13.89 25.28
CA GLY A 170 -8.63 13.91 24.98
C GLY A 170 -8.05 12.51 24.85
N MET A 171 -8.37 11.60 25.79
CA MET A 171 -7.92 10.21 25.76
C MET A 171 -8.45 9.47 24.52
N CYS A 172 -9.74 9.60 24.19
CA CYS A 172 -10.34 9.00 22.99
C CYS A 172 -9.66 9.49 21.71
N HIS A 173 -9.40 10.79 21.58
CA HIS A 173 -8.72 11.34 20.40
C HIS A 173 -7.27 10.88 20.29
N ILE A 174 -6.55 10.77 21.41
CA ILE A 174 -5.19 10.21 21.45
C ILE A 174 -5.21 8.76 20.94
N LEU A 175 -6.15 7.94 21.42
CA LEU A 175 -6.28 6.55 20.99
C LEU A 175 -6.55 6.44 19.48
N ILE A 176 -7.50 7.23 18.96
CA ILE A 176 -7.81 7.24 17.52
C ILE A 176 -6.62 7.72 16.68
N PHE A 177 -5.89 8.72 17.16
CA PHE A 177 -4.69 9.22 16.48
C PHE A 177 -3.60 8.14 16.38
N PHE A 178 -3.29 7.46 17.49
CA PHE A 178 -2.30 6.39 17.50
C PHE A 178 -2.74 5.17 16.71
N GLN A 179 -4.01 4.80 16.77
CA GLN A 179 -4.57 3.71 15.96
C GLN A 179 -4.41 4.03 14.47
N GLY A 180 -4.79 5.25 14.05
CA GLY A 180 -4.64 5.68 12.66
C GLY A 180 -3.18 5.71 12.17
N ARG A 181 -2.22 6.06 13.05
CA ARG A 181 -0.78 5.98 12.76
C ARG A 181 -0.29 4.55 12.60
N ALA A 182 -0.67 3.65 13.51
CA ALA A 182 -0.27 2.25 13.46
C ALA A 182 -0.80 1.56 12.18
N ASP A 183 -2.06 1.84 11.83
CA ASP A 183 -2.68 1.36 10.60
C ASP A 183 -1.92 1.80 9.35
N HIS A 184 -1.52 3.07 9.29
CA HIS A 184 -0.75 3.60 8.17
C HIS A 184 0.64 2.94 8.07
N GLN A 185 1.30 2.71 9.21
CA GLN A 185 2.61 2.04 9.22
C GLN A 185 2.52 0.61 8.69
N ILE A 186 1.52 -0.15 9.12
CA ILE A 186 1.28 -1.52 8.65
C ILE A 186 1.08 -1.53 7.12
N LEU A 187 0.24 -0.63 6.60
CA LEU A 187 0.01 -0.52 5.16
C LEU A 187 1.31 -0.21 4.40
N THR A 188 2.11 0.75 4.88
CA THR A 188 3.37 1.11 4.21
C THR A 188 4.43 0.01 4.25
N MET A 189 4.50 -0.75 5.35
CA MET A 189 5.43 -1.89 5.46
C MET A 189 5.07 -2.97 4.46
N HIS A 190 3.77 -3.30 4.36
CA HIS A 190 3.30 -4.24 3.36
C HIS A 190 3.56 -3.72 1.94
N GLU A 191 3.27 -2.47 1.61
CA GLU A 191 3.56 -1.90 0.28
C GLU A 191 5.05 -2.02 -0.09
N SER A 192 5.97 -1.71 0.84
CA SER A 192 7.41 -1.80 0.61
C SER A 192 7.90 -3.23 0.38
N ASP A 193 7.51 -4.16 1.25
CA ASP A 193 7.91 -5.57 1.13
C ASP A 193 7.36 -6.20 -0.14
N ILE A 194 6.12 -5.85 -0.49
CA ILE A 194 5.44 -6.32 -1.70
C ILE A 194 6.08 -5.74 -2.95
N ALA A 195 6.46 -4.46 -2.95
CA ALA A 195 7.19 -3.85 -4.05
C ALA A 195 8.51 -4.59 -4.32
N SER A 196 9.27 -4.90 -3.27
CA SER A 196 10.54 -5.62 -3.42
C SER A 196 10.36 -7.02 -4.04
N LEU A 197 9.31 -7.74 -3.66
CA LEU A 197 8.94 -9.06 -4.21
C LEU A 197 8.35 -8.98 -5.62
N ALA A 198 7.70 -7.87 -5.96
CA ALA A 198 7.08 -7.65 -7.27
C ALA A 198 8.09 -7.19 -8.32
N TYR A 199 9.17 -6.50 -7.91
CA TYR A 199 10.11 -5.90 -8.86
C TYR A 199 11.42 -6.66 -9.05
N LEU A 200 11.90 -7.36 -8.03
CA LEU A 200 13.20 -8.03 -8.06
C LEU A 200 13.03 -9.55 -8.17
N ASP A 201 14.05 -10.22 -8.71
CA ASP A 201 14.20 -11.66 -8.63
C ASP A 201 14.70 -12.05 -7.23
N SER A 202 13.97 -12.92 -6.53
CA SER A 202 14.23 -13.23 -5.12
C SER A 202 15.56 -13.93 -4.85
N LEU A 203 16.17 -14.54 -5.86
CA LEU A 203 17.47 -15.22 -5.73
C LEU A 203 18.63 -14.25 -5.99
N THR A 204 18.52 -13.45 -7.05
CA THR A 204 19.63 -12.64 -7.57
C THR A 204 19.57 -11.17 -7.20
N MET A 205 18.42 -10.70 -6.72
CA MET A 205 18.11 -9.29 -6.42
C MET A 205 18.26 -8.34 -7.63
N LEU A 206 18.36 -8.89 -8.84
CA LEU A 206 18.26 -8.14 -10.10
C LEU A 206 16.79 -7.86 -10.45
N SER A 207 16.53 -7.01 -11.43
CA SER A 207 15.16 -6.82 -11.90
C SER A 207 14.60 -8.16 -12.43
N ASN A 208 13.38 -8.51 -12.03
CA ASN A 208 12.75 -9.70 -12.58
C ASN A 208 12.29 -9.44 -14.03
N ARG A 209 11.91 -10.50 -14.74
CA ARG A 209 11.42 -10.42 -16.13
C ARG A 209 10.34 -9.36 -16.36
N ILE A 210 9.41 -9.18 -15.42
CA ILE A 210 8.32 -8.22 -15.55
C ILE A 210 8.89 -6.80 -15.48
N THR A 211 9.69 -6.51 -14.46
CA THR A 211 10.33 -5.21 -14.25
C THR A 211 11.23 -4.83 -15.40
N PHE A 212 12.10 -5.74 -15.84
CA PHE A 212 13.00 -5.49 -16.96
C PHE A 212 12.23 -5.10 -18.23
N ARG A 213 11.14 -5.81 -18.55
CA ARG A 213 10.28 -5.47 -19.69
C ARG A 213 9.57 -4.13 -19.52
N SER A 214 9.12 -3.79 -18.31
CA SER A 214 8.51 -2.50 -18.01
C SER A 214 9.49 -1.34 -18.21
N VAL A 215 10.75 -1.52 -17.82
CA VAL A 215 11.84 -0.55 -18.07
C VAL A 215 12.02 -0.34 -19.57
N LEU A 216 12.09 -1.41 -20.36
CA LEU A 216 12.19 -1.29 -21.82
C LEU A 216 11.00 -0.54 -22.42
N LEU A 217 9.78 -0.83 -21.98
CA LEU A 217 8.58 -0.16 -22.48
C LEU A 217 8.59 1.33 -22.13
N TYR A 218 8.93 1.66 -20.88
CA TYR A 218 9.07 3.05 -20.44
C TYR A 218 10.04 3.80 -21.35
N HIS A 219 11.25 3.26 -21.55
CA HIS A 219 12.27 3.89 -22.38
C HIS A 219 11.89 3.94 -23.87
N ALA A 220 11.10 3.00 -24.40
CA ALA A 220 10.61 3.04 -25.78
C ALA A 220 9.67 4.23 -26.04
N THR A 221 8.96 4.69 -25.00
CA THR A 221 7.96 5.77 -25.09
C THR A 221 8.48 7.18 -24.83
N GLN A 222 9.73 7.32 -24.36
CA GLN A 222 10.29 8.62 -24.00
C GLN A 222 10.93 9.31 -25.22
N GLU A 223 10.32 10.40 -25.70
CA GLU A 223 10.90 11.25 -26.75
C GLU A 223 12.15 11.99 -26.23
N GLY A 224 13.30 11.87 -26.95
CA GLY A 224 14.51 12.66 -26.70
C GLY A 224 15.70 11.95 -26.02
N GLN A 225 15.72 10.62 -25.92
CA GLN A 225 16.90 9.86 -25.43
C GLN A 225 17.92 9.54 -26.54
N ALA A 226 19.08 8.99 -26.15
CA ALA A 226 20.22 8.67 -27.00
C ALA A 226 19.80 8.00 -28.32
N GLU A 227 20.42 8.42 -29.45
CA GLU A 227 20.08 7.94 -30.79
C GLU A 227 20.30 6.43 -30.98
N LYS A 228 21.06 5.81 -30.06
CA LYS A 228 21.43 4.41 -30.10
C LYS A 228 21.45 3.81 -28.71
N THR A 229 20.78 2.68 -28.55
CA THR A 229 20.75 1.85 -27.34
C THR A 229 21.21 0.43 -27.68
N ALA A 230 21.47 -0.39 -26.67
CA ALA A 230 21.80 -1.80 -26.88
C ALA A 230 21.09 -2.71 -25.87
N LEU A 231 20.75 -3.91 -26.33
CA LEU A 231 20.25 -5.01 -25.50
C LEU A 231 21.23 -6.16 -25.55
N ILE A 232 21.60 -6.66 -24.38
CA ILE A 232 22.47 -7.82 -24.23
C ILE A 232 21.64 -8.93 -23.61
N TYR A 233 21.51 -10.06 -24.28
CA TYR A 233 20.88 -11.28 -23.77
C TYR A 233 21.97 -12.29 -23.44
N ILE A 234 21.87 -12.92 -22.29
CA ILE A 234 22.89 -13.80 -21.74
C ILE A 234 22.22 -15.08 -21.28
N ASP A 235 22.85 -16.22 -21.56
CA ASP A 235 22.44 -17.52 -21.04
C ASP A 235 23.67 -18.29 -20.57
N LEU A 236 23.60 -18.88 -19.38
CA LEU A 236 24.69 -19.68 -18.82
C LEU A 236 24.70 -21.09 -19.41
N ASP A 237 25.68 -21.34 -20.27
CA ASP A 237 25.88 -22.63 -20.89
C ASP A 237 26.22 -23.70 -19.86
N ASN A 238 25.60 -24.88 -20.02
CA ASN A 238 25.84 -26.05 -19.17
C ASN A 238 25.50 -25.83 -17.68
N PHE A 239 24.71 -24.81 -17.33
CA PHE A 239 24.28 -24.57 -15.96
C PHE A 239 23.50 -25.76 -15.36
N LYS A 240 22.72 -26.48 -16.18
CA LYS A 240 22.07 -27.72 -15.76
C LYS A 240 23.08 -28.77 -15.24
N SER A 241 24.26 -28.89 -15.84
CA SER A 241 25.30 -29.80 -15.37
C SER A 241 25.82 -29.42 -13.99
N ILE A 242 25.83 -28.14 -13.64
CA ILE A 242 26.16 -27.69 -12.27
C ILE A 242 25.11 -28.20 -11.28
N ASN A 243 23.82 -28.05 -11.60
CA ASN A 243 22.73 -28.58 -10.77
C ASN A 243 22.80 -30.10 -10.63
N ASP A 244 23.06 -30.80 -11.72
CA ASP A 244 23.08 -32.27 -11.74
C ASP A 244 24.28 -32.84 -10.95
N ILE A 245 25.43 -32.16 -10.94
CA ILE A 245 26.66 -32.62 -10.26
C ILE A 245 26.72 -32.15 -8.81
N TYR A 246 26.33 -30.91 -8.53
CA TYR A 246 26.55 -30.27 -7.22
C TYR A 246 25.27 -29.96 -6.45
N GLY A 247 24.09 -30.21 -7.04
CA GLY A 247 22.79 -29.94 -6.44
C GLY A 247 22.28 -28.50 -6.70
N HIS A 248 20.97 -28.33 -6.56
CA HIS A 248 20.29 -27.05 -6.81
C HIS A 248 20.75 -25.93 -5.87
N ASP A 249 21.06 -26.23 -4.61
CA ASP A 249 21.56 -25.21 -3.66
C ASP A 249 22.87 -24.57 -4.16
N VAL A 250 23.75 -25.35 -4.78
CA VAL A 250 25.00 -24.84 -5.37
C VAL A 250 24.72 -24.05 -6.65
N GLY A 251 23.78 -24.50 -7.48
CA GLY A 251 23.34 -23.75 -8.64
C GLY A 251 22.76 -22.38 -8.27
N ASP A 252 21.97 -22.31 -7.22
CA ASP A 252 21.38 -21.07 -6.71
C ASP A 252 22.46 -20.09 -6.24
N VAL A 253 23.49 -20.57 -5.53
CA VAL A 253 24.66 -19.75 -5.15
C VAL A 253 25.42 -19.26 -6.38
N VAL A 254 25.63 -20.12 -7.39
CA VAL A 254 26.28 -19.73 -8.65
C VAL A 254 25.51 -18.61 -9.36
N LEU A 255 24.18 -18.70 -9.43
CA LEU A 255 23.35 -17.64 -10.03
C LEU A 255 23.42 -16.33 -9.24
N ALA A 256 23.40 -16.39 -7.91
CA ALA A 256 23.52 -15.21 -7.06
C ALA A 256 24.90 -14.53 -7.20
N GLU A 257 25.99 -15.29 -7.23
CA GLU A 257 27.35 -14.76 -7.46
C GLU A 257 27.52 -14.21 -8.87
N TYR A 258 26.99 -14.89 -9.88
CA TYR A 258 26.99 -14.42 -11.27
C TYR A 258 26.27 -13.08 -11.38
N ALA A 259 25.06 -12.98 -10.83
CA ALA A 259 24.25 -11.77 -10.85
C ALA A 259 24.94 -10.58 -10.14
N LYS A 260 25.55 -10.82 -8.98
CA LYS A 260 26.31 -9.81 -8.24
C LYS A 260 27.50 -9.30 -9.06
N THR A 261 28.24 -10.20 -9.70
CA THR A 261 29.39 -9.87 -10.54
C THR A 261 28.96 -9.11 -11.79
N LEU A 262 27.87 -9.56 -12.42
CA LEU A 262 27.24 -8.91 -13.58
C LEU A 262 26.86 -7.46 -13.26
N ALA A 263 26.11 -7.23 -12.17
CA ALA A 263 25.71 -5.89 -11.76
C ALA A 263 26.91 -4.98 -11.47
N HIS A 264 27.96 -5.52 -10.85
CA HIS A 264 29.18 -4.77 -10.57
C HIS A 264 29.91 -4.33 -11.86
N ILE A 265 30.09 -5.25 -12.81
CA ILE A 265 30.72 -4.99 -14.10
C ILE A 265 29.93 -3.95 -14.89
N VAL A 266 28.61 -4.12 -14.97
CA VAL A 266 27.73 -3.18 -15.69
C VAL A 266 27.84 -1.78 -15.09
N LYS A 267 27.79 -1.65 -13.76
CA LYS A 267 27.92 -0.37 -13.07
C LYS A 267 29.29 0.28 -13.30
N HIS A 268 30.36 -0.51 -13.26
CA HIS A 268 31.74 -0.03 -13.45
C HIS A 268 31.97 0.47 -14.88
N GLU A 269 31.60 -0.30 -15.90
CA GLU A 269 31.85 0.06 -17.29
C GLU A 269 30.95 1.20 -17.76
N LEU A 270 29.65 1.14 -17.47
CA LEU A 270 28.70 2.10 -18.01
C LEU A 270 28.61 3.39 -17.19
N GLY A 271 28.88 3.33 -15.88
CA GLY A 271 28.79 4.47 -14.96
C GLY A 271 27.37 4.72 -14.46
N GLU A 272 27.24 5.37 -13.30
CA GLU A 272 25.96 5.58 -12.60
C GLU A 272 24.93 6.41 -13.38
N THR A 273 25.37 7.19 -14.37
CA THR A 273 24.49 8.04 -15.20
C THR A 273 23.87 7.30 -16.39
N SER A 274 24.42 6.16 -16.79
CA SER A 274 24.05 5.45 -18.03
C SER A 274 23.34 4.11 -17.79
N VAL A 275 23.26 3.66 -16.54
CA VAL A 275 22.57 2.45 -16.09
C VAL A 275 21.73 2.78 -14.88
N GLY A 276 20.43 2.57 -14.98
CA GLY A 276 19.52 2.62 -13.84
C GLY A 276 19.49 1.30 -13.07
N GLU A 277 18.96 1.38 -11.86
CA GLU A 277 18.84 0.28 -10.89
C GLU A 277 18.21 -1.00 -11.47
N TYR A 278 17.34 -0.88 -12.48
CA TYR A 278 16.55 -1.98 -13.04
C TYR A 278 16.97 -2.42 -14.45
N ASP A 279 18.05 -1.87 -14.98
CA ASP A 279 18.53 -2.15 -16.34
C ASP A 279 19.30 -3.47 -16.47
N VAL A 280 19.53 -4.18 -15.36
CA VAL A 280 20.08 -5.53 -15.34
C VAL A 280 19.04 -6.44 -14.72
N GLY A 281 18.63 -7.48 -15.45
CA GLY A 281 17.54 -8.36 -15.03
C GLY A 281 17.82 -9.83 -15.25
N ARG A 282 17.19 -10.68 -14.42
CA ARG A 282 17.10 -12.12 -14.63
C ARG A 282 15.75 -12.44 -15.27
N LEU A 283 15.79 -13.01 -16.47
CA LEU A 283 14.58 -13.27 -17.26
C LEU A 283 13.94 -14.61 -16.90
N GLY A 284 14.72 -15.54 -16.35
CA GLY A 284 14.27 -16.80 -15.79
C GLY A 284 15.35 -17.87 -15.89
N GLY A 285 15.36 -18.85 -14.97
CA GLY A 285 16.36 -19.92 -15.00
C GLY A 285 17.80 -19.37 -14.93
N ASP A 286 18.56 -19.66 -15.97
CA ASP A 286 19.95 -19.25 -16.22
C ASP A 286 20.09 -18.07 -17.22
N GLU A 287 18.99 -17.39 -17.53
CA GLU A 287 18.95 -16.30 -18.50
C GLU A 287 18.96 -14.92 -17.82
N PHE A 288 19.83 -14.03 -18.33
CA PHE A 288 19.99 -12.65 -17.88
C PHE A 288 19.92 -11.69 -19.06
N ALA A 289 19.61 -10.43 -18.79
CA ALA A 289 19.65 -9.37 -19.79
C ALA A 289 20.13 -8.04 -19.22
N ILE A 290 20.75 -7.24 -20.09
CA ILE A 290 21.21 -5.88 -19.79
C ILE A 290 20.61 -4.93 -20.83
N PHE A 291 20.07 -3.81 -20.35
CA PHE A 291 19.69 -2.67 -21.18
C PHE A 291 20.72 -1.55 -21.06
N VAL A 292 21.31 -1.17 -22.18
CA VAL A 292 22.27 -0.07 -22.27
C VAL A 292 21.56 1.15 -22.82
N ARG A 293 21.28 2.13 -21.95
CA ARG A 293 20.50 3.34 -22.28
C ARG A 293 21.18 4.26 -23.29
N ASP A 294 22.50 4.23 -23.36
CA ASP A 294 23.29 4.98 -24.34
C ASP A 294 24.42 4.09 -24.86
N ALA A 295 24.25 3.65 -26.10
CA ALA A 295 25.18 2.80 -26.83
C ALA A 295 25.84 3.56 -28.01
N SER A 296 25.96 4.88 -27.90
CA SER A 296 26.64 5.71 -28.91
C SER A 296 28.11 5.31 -29.10
N ASP A 297 28.78 4.91 -28.02
CA ASP A 297 30.11 4.29 -28.07
C ASP A 297 30.01 2.76 -28.10
N GLU A 298 30.01 2.17 -29.30
CA GLU A 298 30.01 0.71 -29.48
C GLU A 298 31.20 0.02 -28.82
N SER A 299 32.35 0.70 -28.70
CA SER A 299 33.54 0.10 -28.08
C SER A 299 33.28 -0.22 -26.61
N LYS A 300 32.49 0.62 -25.93
CA LYS A 300 32.07 0.45 -24.55
C LYS A 300 31.15 -0.76 -24.38
N VAL A 301 30.17 -0.91 -25.28
CA VAL A 301 29.27 -2.08 -25.29
C VAL A 301 30.03 -3.37 -25.59
N ARG A 302 31.02 -3.34 -26.49
CA ARG A 302 31.87 -4.49 -26.80
C ARG A 302 32.71 -4.91 -25.59
N ARG A 303 33.39 -3.97 -24.93
CA ARG A 303 34.15 -4.24 -23.70
C ARG A 303 33.28 -4.82 -22.60
N LEU A 304 32.07 -4.26 -22.41
CA LEU A 304 31.11 -4.79 -21.45
C LEU A 304 30.76 -6.25 -21.77
N ALA A 305 30.40 -6.55 -23.02
CA ALA A 305 30.05 -7.92 -23.42
C ALA A 305 31.23 -8.90 -23.23
N GLU A 306 32.46 -8.49 -23.52
CA GLU A 306 33.68 -9.28 -23.29
C GLU A 306 33.92 -9.55 -21.80
N GLN A 307 33.75 -8.55 -20.95
CA GLN A 307 33.86 -8.73 -19.50
C GLN A 307 32.75 -9.62 -18.93
N VAL A 308 31.52 -9.51 -19.45
CA VAL A 308 30.41 -10.38 -19.07
C VAL A 308 30.67 -11.83 -19.45
N LEU A 309 31.21 -12.08 -20.65
CA LEU A 309 31.62 -13.42 -21.08
C LEU A 309 32.66 -14.02 -20.11
N ALA A 310 33.64 -13.19 -19.71
CA ALA A 310 34.71 -13.58 -18.80
C ALA A 310 34.25 -13.89 -17.36
N ILE A 311 33.02 -13.56 -16.96
CA ILE A 311 32.47 -13.93 -15.64
C ILE A 311 32.44 -15.45 -15.48
N THR A 312 32.14 -16.18 -16.55
CA THR A 312 32.11 -17.64 -16.53
C THR A 312 33.48 -18.29 -16.71
N GLY A 313 34.52 -17.50 -16.94
CA GLY A 313 35.90 -17.98 -17.07
C GLY A 313 36.46 -18.57 -15.78
N HIS A 314 37.53 -19.36 -15.92
CA HIS A 314 38.20 -20.00 -14.78
C HIS A 314 38.60 -18.99 -13.70
N ASN A 315 38.22 -19.31 -12.46
CA ASN A 315 38.51 -18.58 -11.21
C ASN A 315 37.71 -17.30 -10.91
N THR A 316 36.80 -16.87 -11.79
CA THR A 316 36.04 -15.63 -11.56
C THR A 316 34.90 -15.82 -10.55
N LEU A 317 34.30 -17.02 -10.47
CA LEU A 317 33.27 -17.36 -9.49
C LEU A 317 33.89 -18.11 -8.29
N PRO A 318 33.95 -17.49 -7.08
CA PRO A 318 34.59 -18.08 -5.91
C PRO A 318 34.13 -19.51 -5.58
N ILE A 319 32.82 -19.78 -5.69
CA ILE A 319 32.25 -21.09 -5.36
C ILE A 319 32.73 -22.23 -6.28
N LEU A 320 33.32 -21.87 -7.43
CA LEU A 320 33.76 -22.80 -8.45
C LEU A 320 35.29 -22.87 -8.62
N GLN A 321 36.08 -22.07 -7.89
CA GLN A 321 37.55 -21.95 -8.07
C GLN A 321 38.31 -23.28 -8.07
N ASP A 322 37.92 -24.23 -7.21
CA ASP A 322 38.60 -25.53 -7.09
C ASP A 322 37.89 -26.67 -7.85
N LYS A 323 36.87 -26.35 -8.65
CA LYS A 323 36.05 -27.34 -9.35
C LYS A 323 36.40 -27.33 -10.85
N LYS A 324 36.56 -28.51 -11.43
CA LYS A 324 36.51 -28.62 -12.90
C LYS A 324 35.04 -28.47 -13.31
N HIS A 325 34.72 -27.36 -13.97
CA HIS A 325 33.41 -27.11 -14.53
C HIS A 325 33.53 -26.57 -15.96
N GLU A 326 32.52 -26.85 -16.78
CA GLU A 326 32.39 -26.36 -18.15
C GLU A 326 31.29 -25.27 -18.26
N LEU A 327 31.12 -24.50 -17.18
CA LEU A 327 30.24 -23.34 -17.18
C LEU A 327 30.84 -22.27 -18.12
N SER A 328 30.09 -21.88 -19.14
CA SER A 328 30.40 -20.73 -20.01
C SER A 328 29.15 -19.87 -20.16
N SER A 329 29.21 -18.83 -20.99
CA SER A 329 28.00 -18.08 -21.33
C SER A 329 27.92 -17.83 -22.83
N SER A 330 26.69 -17.86 -23.35
CA SER A 330 26.39 -17.47 -24.72
C SER A 330 25.68 -16.13 -24.68
N ILE A 331 26.18 -15.17 -25.46
CA ILE A 331 25.75 -13.77 -25.38
C ILE A 331 25.30 -13.27 -26.75
N GLY A 332 24.14 -12.64 -26.81
CA GLY A 332 23.65 -11.93 -27.98
C GLY A 332 23.53 -10.44 -27.70
N VAL A 333 24.06 -9.60 -28.60
CA VAL A 333 24.03 -8.14 -28.47
C VAL A 333 23.27 -7.55 -29.65
N ALA A 334 22.16 -6.86 -29.40
CA ALA A 334 21.40 -6.15 -30.42
C ALA A 334 21.52 -4.63 -30.23
N TYR A 335 22.00 -3.93 -31.25
CA TYR A 335 21.98 -2.46 -31.27
C TYR A 335 20.67 -1.94 -31.84
N VAL A 336 20.03 -1.00 -31.13
CA VAL A 336 18.73 -0.43 -31.50
C VAL A 336 18.88 1.08 -31.69
N THR A 337 18.49 1.58 -32.86
CA THR A 337 18.45 3.02 -33.14
C THR A 337 17.07 3.58 -32.84
N THR A 338 16.97 4.88 -32.53
CA THR A 338 15.69 5.55 -32.22
C THR A 338 14.65 5.49 -33.34
N GLN A 339 15.05 5.21 -34.57
CA GLN A 339 14.15 4.95 -35.70
C GLN A 339 13.40 3.61 -35.58
N HIS A 340 13.93 2.67 -34.79
CA HIS A 340 13.29 1.41 -34.44
C HIS A 340 12.72 1.51 -33.01
N GLN A 341 11.43 1.83 -32.91
CA GLN A 341 10.76 2.06 -31.62
C GLN A 341 10.45 0.78 -30.82
N ASP A 342 10.75 -0.41 -31.35
CA ASP A 342 10.41 -1.69 -30.69
C ASP A 342 11.59 -2.27 -29.88
N LEU A 343 11.84 -1.69 -28.70
CA LEU A 343 12.81 -2.23 -27.74
C LEU A 343 12.42 -3.66 -27.27
N ILE A 344 11.12 -3.97 -27.21
CA ILE A 344 10.64 -5.29 -26.79
C ILE A 344 10.95 -6.33 -27.87
N GLY A 345 10.70 -6.03 -29.13
CA GLY A 345 11.07 -6.87 -30.27
C GLY A 345 12.59 -7.01 -30.39
N SER A 346 13.34 -5.97 -30.06
CA SER A 346 14.80 -5.99 -30.06
C SER A 346 15.38 -6.95 -29.01
N LEU A 347 14.68 -7.20 -27.90
CA LEU A 347 15.08 -8.22 -26.92
C LEU A 347 15.04 -9.62 -27.55
N SER A 348 14.05 -9.91 -28.40
CA SER A 348 13.98 -11.18 -29.14
C SER A 348 15.12 -11.32 -30.17
N ILE A 349 15.63 -10.21 -30.69
CA ILE A 349 16.75 -10.22 -31.62
C ILE A 349 18.06 -10.51 -30.88
N ALA A 350 18.26 -9.93 -29.70
CA ALA A 350 19.38 -10.28 -28.83
C ALA A 350 19.32 -11.76 -28.43
N ASP A 351 18.15 -12.29 -28.08
CA ASP A 351 17.92 -13.72 -27.82
C ASP A 351 18.31 -14.61 -29.02
N LYS A 352 17.90 -14.25 -30.25
CA LYS A 352 18.34 -14.95 -31.46
C LYS A 352 19.86 -14.95 -31.62
N GLY A 353 20.52 -13.82 -31.36
CA GLY A 353 21.98 -13.71 -31.39
C GLY A 353 22.65 -14.65 -30.38
N MET A 354 22.11 -14.72 -29.15
CA MET A 354 22.57 -15.66 -28.12
C MET A 354 22.39 -17.12 -28.58
N TYR A 355 21.24 -17.43 -29.17
CA TYR A 355 20.97 -18.78 -29.68
C TYR A 355 21.91 -19.18 -30.83
N GLU A 356 22.30 -18.25 -31.70
CA GLU A 356 23.34 -18.46 -32.70
C GLU A 356 24.72 -18.70 -32.07
N ALA A 357 25.06 -17.97 -31.00
CA ALA A 357 26.28 -18.20 -30.23
C ALA A 357 26.32 -19.64 -29.65
N LYS A 358 25.20 -20.12 -29.09
CA LYS A 358 25.04 -21.51 -28.64
C LYS A 358 25.29 -22.51 -29.77
N LYS A 359 24.65 -22.32 -30.93
CA LYS A 359 24.82 -23.20 -32.11
C LYS A 359 26.23 -23.20 -32.66
N ALA A 360 26.93 -22.06 -32.58
CA ALA A 360 28.29 -21.92 -33.06
C ALA A 360 29.35 -22.48 -32.08
N GLY A 361 28.94 -23.17 -31.01
CA GLY A 361 29.84 -23.86 -30.09
C GLY A 361 30.00 -23.23 -28.71
N LYS A 362 29.06 -22.36 -28.29
CA LYS A 362 29.01 -21.75 -26.93
C LYS A 362 30.20 -20.86 -26.59
N ASP A 363 30.20 -20.22 -25.43
CA ASP A 363 31.31 -19.38 -24.95
C ASP A 363 31.70 -18.26 -25.93
N LYS A 364 30.70 -17.54 -26.45
CA LYS A 364 30.94 -16.44 -27.39
C LYS A 364 29.83 -15.41 -27.42
N ILE A 365 30.19 -14.29 -28.01
CA ILE A 365 29.31 -13.14 -28.22
C ILE A 365 28.89 -13.09 -29.69
N ARG A 366 27.61 -12.84 -29.95
CA ARG A 366 27.12 -12.53 -31.28
C ARG A 366 26.47 -11.15 -31.32
N TYR A 367 27.02 -10.29 -32.16
CA TYR A 367 26.46 -8.95 -32.41
C TYR A 367 25.48 -9.03 -33.58
N VAL A 368 24.28 -8.53 -33.37
CA VAL A 368 23.20 -8.47 -34.36
C VAL A 368 22.88 -7.00 -34.62
N ASN A 369 22.99 -6.58 -35.88
CA ASN A 369 22.60 -5.25 -36.32
C ASN A 369 21.22 -5.32 -36.97
N LEU A 370 20.29 -4.51 -36.48
CA LEU A 370 18.93 -4.36 -37.01
C LEU A 370 18.89 -3.79 -38.45
N ASN A 371 20.01 -3.28 -38.96
CA ASN A 371 20.11 -2.63 -40.28
C ASN A 371 20.47 -3.57 -41.44
N GLN A 372 20.66 -4.88 -41.22
CA GLN A 372 20.84 -5.82 -42.32
C GLN A 372 19.52 -6.54 -42.59
N GLN A 373 18.66 -5.89 -43.39
CA GLN A 373 17.83 -6.65 -44.31
C GLN A 373 18.79 -7.55 -45.11
N THR A 374 18.57 -8.86 -44.99
CA THR A 374 19.08 -9.83 -45.94
C THR A 374 18.73 -9.37 -47.35
N ASP A 375 19.75 -9.05 -48.15
CA ASP A 375 19.63 -8.99 -49.60
C ASP A 375 19.30 -10.38 -50.18
#